data_AF-A0A256H1F5-F1
#
_entry.id   AF-A0A256H1F5-F1
#
_cell.length_a   1.000
_cell.length_b   1.000
_cell.length_c   1.000
_cell.angle_alpha   90.00
_cell.angle_beta   90.00
_cell.angle_gamma   90.00
#
_symmetry.space_group_name_H-M   'P 1'
#
loop_
_entity.id
_entity.type
_entity.pdbx_description
1 polymer ?
#
loop_
_entity_poly.entity_id
_entity_poly.type
_entity_poly.pdbx_seq_one_letter_code
_entity_poly.pdbx_strand_id
1 'polypeptide(L)'
;MIDEFLVEDISLSGVTKRFGRPSSSSTSGYESSHIEDCIKFMHSLDLIDRSAQDVVKPLNRDVYPELSFEARLLHHIRSQHGDEYQLAEIHDLLMKHTSTEKEHGFRRVDEEALVELLKKESKFDIQWRTEKTSMWANLLDPIGAISYSTEHDEIVTSPTRALLHELLTYHQKHGDDSEGILQALEWIHEEFVPVFHDLSGAPRLHVAVADTLDNMTDDRTLDFVGMTDVTQTVRLPYRIDDTEEPARYKIGDAPDRPAYWYPLDRSERRLEQ
;
A
#
# COMPACT_ATOMS: atom_id res chain seq x y z
N MET A 1 12.77 23.81 9.99
CA MET A 1 13.71 23.53 8.88
C MET A 1 13.41 22.11 8.46
N ILE A 2 12.41 21.96 7.60
CA ILE A 2 12.15 20.71 6.89
C ILE A 2 12.87 20.90 5.56
N ASP A 3 13.74 19.95 5.25
CA ASP A 3 14.68 19.97 4.15
C ASP A 3 14.10 20.46 2.82
N GLU A 4 14.81 21.38 2.17
CA GLU A 4 14.64 21.79 0.76
C GLU A 4 14.97 20.64 -0.24
N PHE A 5 15.07 19.38 0.20
CA PHE A 5 15.57 18.25 -0.60
C PHE A 5 14.58 17.63 -1.59
N LEU A 6 13.33 18.11 -1.67
CA LEU A 6 12.30 17.47 -2.52
C LEU A 6 11.86 18.29 -3.74
N VAL A 7 12.63 19.31 -4.15
CA VAL A 7 12.16 20.27 -5.17
C VAL A 7 12.82 20.11 -6.56
N GLU A 8 13.95 19.43 -6.72
CA GLU A 8 14.68 19.52 -7.98
C GLU A 8 14.31 18.43 -9.02
N ASP A 9 14.06 18.90 -10.24
CA ASP A 9 14.21 18.14 -11.47
C ASP A 9 15.56 17.40 -11.46
N ILE A 10 15.54 16.07 -11.31
CA ILE A 10 16.78 15.29 -11.18
C ILE A 10 17.23 14.85 -12.57
N SER A 11 18.44 15.24 -12.94
CA SER A 11 19.10 14.72 -14.15
C SER A 11 19.44 13.24 -13.98
N LEU A 12 19.31 12.46 -15.06
CA LEU A 12 19.66 11.04 -15.05
C LEU A 12 21.10 10.78 -14.57
N SER A 13 22.05 11.65 -14.94
CA SER A 13 23.44 11.57 -14.48
C SER A 13 23.58 11.78 -12.97
N GLY A 14 22.74 12.63 -12.37
CA GLY A 14 22.65 12.80 -10.92
C GLY A 14 22.14 11.53 -10.21
N VAL A 15 21.13 10.88 -10.77
CA VAL A 15 20.61 9.59 -10.28
C VAL A 15 21.69 8.51 -10.39
N THR A 16 22.33 8.39 -11.55
CA THR A 16 23.40 7.41 -11.79
C THR A 16 24.57 7.58 -10.83
N LYS A 17 24.97 8.82 -10.53
CA LYS A 17 26.05 9.08 -9.58
C LYS A 17 25.69 8.67 -8.15
N ARG A 18 24.41 8.79 -7.77
CA ARG A 18 23.96 8.54 -6.39
C ARG A 18 23.67 7.06 -6.14
N PHE A 19 23.09 6.37 -7.10
CA PHE A 19 22.61 4.98 -6.94
C PHE A 19 23.42 3.95 -7.74
N GLY A 20 24.32 4.40 -8.63
CA GLY A 20 25.11 3.51 -9.47
C GLY A 20 26.06 2.68 -8.64
N ARG A 21 26.19 1.40 -8.99
CA ARG A 21 27.13 0.50 -8.31
C ARG A 21 28.53 0.79 -8.83
N PRO A 22 29.53 1.08 -7.97
CA PRO A 22 30.90 1.32 -8.42
C PRO A 22 31.41 0.16 -9.27
N SER A 23 31.91 0.45 -10.47
CA SER A 23 32.39 -0.58 -11.38
C SER A 23 33.61 -0.11 -12.18
N SER A 24 34.70 -0.86 -12.05
CA SER A 24 35.95 -0.63 -12.79
C SER A 24 35.88 -0.98 -14.28
N SER A 25 34.83 -1.67 -14.72
CA SER A 25 34.64 -2.08 -16.12
C SER A 25 33.71 -1.14 -16.91
N SER A 26 33.09 -0.16 -16.25
CA SER A 26 32.18 0.80 -16.88
C SER A 26 32.90 2.10 -17.26
N THR A 27 32.56 2.69 -18.41
CA THR A 27 33.14 3.94 -18.91
C THR A 27 32.81 5.16 -18.05
N SER A 28 31.71 5.10 -17.28
CA SER A 28 31.27 6.13 -16.34
C SER A 28 31.79 5.91 -14.91
N GLY A 29 32.45 4.78 -14.62
CA GLY A 29 32.85 4.36 -13.28
C GLY A 29 31.72 3.75 -12.43
N TYR A 30 30.49 3.72 -12.95
CA TYR A 30 29.30 3.15 -12.31
C TYR A 30 28.55 2.20 -13.25
N GLU A 31 28.18 1.03 -12.73
CA GLU A 31 27.16 0.14 -13.30
C GLU A 31 25.78 0.74 -12.98
N SER A 32 24.94 0.93 -14.01
CA SER A 32 23.68 1.67 -13.91
C SER A 32 22.54 1.06 -14.71
N SER A 33 22.69 -0.16 -15.23
CA SER A 33 21.62 -0.85 -15.97
C SER A 33 20.36 -1.00 -15.12
N HIS A 34 20.53 -1.34 -13.84
CA HIS A 34 19.44 -1.41 -12.86
C HIS A 34 18.71 -0.06 -12.67
N ILE A 35 19.40 1.07 -12.81
CA ILE A 35 18.80 2.41 -12.70
C ILE A 35 17.96 2.71 -13.94
N GLU A 36 18.51 2.41 -15.12
CA GLU A 36 17.78 2.57 -16.37
C GLU A 36 16.52 1.72 -16.39
N ASP A 37 16.60 0.48 -15.91
CA ASP A 37 15.47 -0.44 -15.86
C ASP A 37 14.42 0.01 -14.84
N CYS A 38 14.83 0.52 -13.66
CA CYS A 38 13.91 1.15 -12.71
C CYS A 38 13.23 2.39 -13.29
N ILE A 39 13.94 3.24 -14.04
CA ILE A 39 13.36 4.43 -14.66
C ILE A 39 12.39 4.05 -15.78
N LYS A 40 12.73 3.07 -16.62
CA LYS A 40 11.81 2.53 -17.63
C LYS A 40 10.57 1.96 -16.96
N PHE A 41 10.74 1.23 -15.85
CA PHE A 41 9.63 0.67 -15.09
C PHE A 41 8.73 1.77 -14.50
N MET A 42 9.29 2.75 -13.79
CA MET A 42 8.52 3.87 -13.24
C MET A 42 7.82 4.70 -14.33
N HIS A 43 8.47 4.90 -15.48
CA HIS A 43 7.85 5.56 -16.63
C HIS A 43 6.76 4.70 -17.26
N SER A 44 6.92 3.37 -17.34
CA SER A 44 5.89 2.47 -17.88
C SER A 44 4.67 2.37 -16.97
N LEU A 45 4.84 2.70 -15.69
CA LEU A 45 3.76 2.83 -14.74
C LEU A 45 3.25 4.26 -14.67
N ASP A 46 3.64 5.20 -15.54
CA ASP A 46 3.23 6.62 -15.48
C ASP A 46 3.50 7.31 -14.13
N LEU A 47 4.52 6.88 -13.38
CA LEU A 47 4.92 7.52 -12.12
C LEU A 47 5.82 8.73 -12.33
N ILE A 48 6.56 8.71 -13.44
CA ILE A 48 7.51 9.75 -13.80
C ILE A 48 7.37 10.12 -15.28
N ASP A 49 7.51 11.39 -15.58
CA ASP A 49 7.77 11.89 -16.92
C ASP A 49 9.29 11.97 -17.15
N ARG A 50 9.72 11.61 -18.36
CA ARG A 50 11.10 11.77 -18.82
C ARG A 50 11.11 12.73 -20.00
N SER A 51 11.63 13.93 -19.76
CA SER A 51 11.80 14.90 -20.84
C SER A 51 12.90 14.48 -21.82
N ALA A 52 12.90 15.07 -23.01
CA ALA A 52 13.95 14.90 -24.02
C ALA A 52 15.36 15.34 -23.56
N GLN A 53 15.47 15.98 -22.39
CA GLN A 53 16.72 16.44 -21.78
C GLN A 53 17.21 15.51 -20.66
N ASP A 54 16.69 14.28 -20.57
CA ASP A 54 17.04 13.30 -19.52
C ASP A 54 16.78 13.80 -18.09
N VAL A 55 15.76 14.64 -17.94
CA VAL A 55 15.23 15.07 -16.65
C VAL A 55 14.03 14.20 -16.29
N VAL A 56 14.04 13.67 -15.07
CA VAL A 56 12.98 12.84 -14.50
C VAL A 56 12.08 13.67 -13.58
N LYS A 57 10.76 13.63 -13.78
CA LYS A 57 9.78 14.37 -12.97
C LYS A 57 8.66 13.45 -12.47
N PRO A 58 8.38 13.34 -11.16
CA PRO A 58 7.18 12.67 -10.66
C PRO A 58 5.90 13.33 -11.19
N LEU A 59 4.95 12.51 -11.65
CA LEU A 59 3.68 12.99 -12.22
C LEU A 59 2.64 13.36 -11.14
N ASN A 60 2.68 12.73 -9.97
CA ASN A 60 1.68 12.92 -8.90
C ASN A 60 2.18 13.81 -7.75
N ARG A 61 2.84 14.93 -8.08
CA ARG A 61 3.35 15.84 -7.04
C ARG A 61 2.23 16.55 -6.28
N ASP A 62 1.18 16.93 -6.99
CA ASP A 62 0.11 17.75 -6.44
C ASP A 62 -1.04 16.92 -5.84
N VAL A 63 -1.01 15.61 -6.05
CA VAL A 63 -2.03 14.68 -5.56
C VAL A 63 -1.63 14.20 -4.16
N TYR A 64 -2.44 14.55 -3.16
CA TYR A 64 -2.21 14.26 -1.74
C TYR A 64 -0.80 14.68 -1.26
N PRO A 65 -0.42 15.97 -1.33
CA PRO A 65 0.97 16.41 -1.11
C PRO A 65 1.48 16.18 0.32
N GLU A 66 0.59 15.98 1.29
CA GLU A 66 0.95 15.66 2.68
C GLU A 66 1.15 14.16 2.94
N LEU A 67 0.85 13.31 1.96
CA LEU A 67 1.06 11.86 2.05
C LEU A 67 2.48 11.49 1.60
N SER A 68 2.98 10.42 2.21
CA SER A 68 4.22 9.73 1.88
C SER A 68 4.28 9.34 0.40
N PHE A 69 5.49 9.00 -0.05
CA PHE A 69 5.67 8.48 -1.39
C PHE A 69 4.92 7.17 -1.58
N GLU A 70 4.94 6.29 -0.58
CA GLU A 70 4.29 4.98 -0.54
C GLU A 70 2.78 5.10 -0.77
N ALA A 71 2.11 5.95 0.01
CA ALA A 71 0.68 6.18 -0.13
C ALA A 71 0.33 6.78 -1.51
N ARG A 72 1.11 7.75 -2.00
CA ARG A 72 0.88 8.34 -3.33
C ARG A 72 1.15 7.36 -4.47
N LEU A 73 2.10 6.45 -4.31
CA LEU A 73 2.37 5.37 -5.27
C LEU A 73 1.21 4.37 -5.31
N LEU A 74 0.66 4.00 -4.15
CA LEU A 74 -0.54 3.15 -4.10
C LEU A 74 -1.73 3.81 -4.79
N HIS A 75 -1.94 5.10 -4.52
CA HIS A 75 -2.97 5.87 -5.21
C HIS A 75 -2.79 5.86 -6.72
N HIS A 76 -1.56 6.06 -7.19
CA HIS A 76 -1.26 6.00 -8.61
C HIS A 76 -1.61 4.65 -9.23
N ILE A 77 -1.15 3.56 -8.62
CA ILE A 77 -1.42 2.18 -9.07
C ILE A 77 -2.93 1.93 -9.13
N ARG A 78 -3.67 2.42 -8.12
CA ARG A 78 -5.11 2.28 -8.01
C ARG A 78 -5.89 3.11 -9.04
N SER A 79 -5.38 4.29 -9.39
CA SER A 79 -5.99 5.20 -10.37
C SER A 79 -5.84 4.75 -11.83
N GLN A 80 -5.01 3.74 -12.10
CA GLN A 80 -4.81 3.22 -13.46
C GLN A 80 -6.12 2.67 -14.06
N HIS A 81 -6.19 2.64 -15.38
CA HIS A 81 -7.34 2.09 -16.12
C HIS A 81 -6.83 1.12 -17.19
N GLY A 82 -7.74 0.37 -17.82
CA GLY A 82 -7.34 -0.55 -18.90
C GLY A 82 -6.42 -1.68 -18.41
N ASP A 83 -5.39 -1.97 -19.20
CA ASP A 83 -4.42 -3.05 -18.98
C ASP A 83 -3.43 -2.72 -17.85
N GLU A 84 -3.23 -1.43 -17.58
CA GLU A 84 -2.35 -0.90 -16.56
C GLU A 84 -2.89 -1.17 -15.14
N TYR A 85 -4.20 -1.39 -15.00
CA TYR A 85 -4.86 -1.74 -13.72
C TYR A 85 -4.53 -3.16 -13.22
N GLN A 86 -3.81 -3.98 -14.00
CA GLN A 86 -3.46 -5.36 -13.63
C GLN A 86 -2.78 -5.51 -12.25
N LEU A 87 -2.01 -4.51 -11.80
CA LEU A 87 -1.33 -4.56 -10.50
C LEU A 87 -2.31 -4.35 -9.33
N ALA A 88 -3.29 -3.45 -9.50
CA ALA A 88 -4.33 -3.21 -8.53
C ALA A 88 -5.34 -4.38 -8.48
N GLU A 89 -5.64 -5.01 -9.61
CA GLU A 89 -6.57 -6.13 -9.68
C GLU A 89 -6.13 -7.33 -8.83
N ILE A 90 -4.83 -7.64 -8.80
CA ILE A 90 -4.31 -8.73 -7.96
C ILE A 90 -4.74 -8.52 -6.50
N HIS A 91 -4.70 -7.27 -6.03
CA HIS A 91 -5.10 -6.92 -4.68
C HIS A 91 -6.62 -7.04 -4.48
N ASP A 92 -7.43 -6.61 -5.46
CA ASP A 92 -8.89 -6.75 -5.41
C ASP A 92 -9.32 -8.22 -5.32
N LEU A 93 -8.70 -9.08 -6.14
CA LEU A 93 -9.01 -10.50 -6.16
C LEU A 93 -8.57 -11.16 -4.85
N LEU A 94 -7.41 -10.77 -4.32
CA LEU A 94 -6.92 -11.25 -3.04
C LEU A 94 -7.88 -10.92 -1.89
N MET A 95 -8.39 -9.69 -1.82
CA MET A 95 -9.34 -9.29 -0.75
C MET A 95 -10.73 -9.90 -0.91
N LYS A 96 -11.16 -10.18 -2.14
CA LYS A 96 -12.43 -10.87 -2.41
C LYS A 96 -12.33 -12.37 -2.18
N HIS A 97 -11.13 -12.93 -2.11
CA HIS A 97 -10.96 -14.35 -1.95
C HIS A 97 -11.29 -14.79 -0.52
N THR A 98 -12.28 -15.67 -0.39
CA THR A 98 -12.71 -16.29 0.88
C THR A 98 -12.75 -17.81 0.67
N SER A 99 -12.13 -18.62 1.54
CA SER A 99 -12.35 -20.08 1.51
C SER A 99 -13.65 -20.45 2.20
N THR A 100 -14.12 -21.67 1.96
CA THR A 100 -15.24 -22.30 2.69
C THR A 100 -15.06 -22.35 4.21
N GLU A 101 -13.83 -22.19 4.72
CA GLU A 101 -13.54 -22.19 6.16
C GLU A 101 -13.26 -20.79 6.73
N LYS A 102 -13.18 -19.76 5.88
CA LYS A 102 -12.82 -18.39 6.26
C LYS A 102 -13.81 -17.40 5.66
N GLU A 103 -14.91 -17.17 6.37
CA GLU A 103 -16.01 -16.27 5.95
C GLU A 103 -15.60 -14.79 5.81
N HIS A 104 -14.38 -14.43 6.20
CA HIS A 104 -13.89 -13.04 6.29
C HIS A 104 -12.58 -12.77 5.52
N GLY A 105 -12.20 -13.70 4.64
CA GLY A 105 -10.99 -13.60 3.82
C GLY A 105 -9.76 -14.32 4.41
N PHE A 106 -8.66 -14.32 3.66
CA PHE A 106 -7.42 -14.99 4.04
C PHE A 106 -6.43 -14.01 4.64
N ARG A 107 -5.95 -14.30 5.86
CA ARG A 107 -4.80 -13.58 6.46
C ARG A 107 -3.51 -13.76 5.66
N ARG A 108 -3.34 -14.95 5.10
CA ARG A 108 -2.15 -15.38 4.36
C ARG A 108 -2.56 -16.21 3.16
N VAL A 109 -1.85 -16.03 2.05
CA VAL A 109 -2.05 -16.75 0.80
C VAL A 109 -0.69 -17.18 0.28
N ASP A 110 -0.57 -18.45 -0.10
CA ASP A 110 0.61 -18.97 -0.80
C ASP A 110 0.63 -18.49 -2.26
N GLU A 111 1.83 -18.31 -2.82
CA GLU A 111 1.97 -17.78 -4.18
C GLU A 111 1.29 -18.67 -5.23
N GLU A 112 1.33 -19.99 -5.07
CA GLU A 112 0.70 -20.93 -6.01
C GLU A 112 -0.83 -20.78 -6.02
N ALA A 113 -1.46 -20.68 -4.86
CA ALA A 113 -2.89 -20.43 -4.74
C ALA A 113 -3.28 -19.06 -5.30
N LEU A 114 -2.45 -18.02 -5.10
CA LEU A 114 -2.68 -16.73 -5.74
C LEU A 114 -2.61 -16.83 -7.26
N VAL A 115 -1.64 -17.54 -7.81
CA VAL A 115 -1.54 -17.78 -9.26
C VAL A 115 -2.78 -18.51 -9.78
N GLU A 116 -3.25 -19.55 -9.08
CA GLU A 116 -4.45 -20.29 -9.47
C GLU A 116 -5.71 -19.42 -9.39
N LEU A 117 -5.82 -18.57 -8.37
CA LEU A 117 -6.89 -17.57 -8.25
C LEU A 117 -6.88 -16.61 -9.45
N LEU A 118 -5.70 -16.07 -9.79
CA LEU A 118 -5.54 -15.12 -10.90
C LEU A 118 -5.87 -15.75 -12.25
N LYS A 119 -5.43 -16.99 -12.50
CA LYS A 119 -5.80 -17.73 -13.73
C LYS A 119 -7.31 -17.95 -13.85
N LYS A 120 -8.00 -18.09 -12.72
CA LYS A 120 -9.43 -18.38 -12.68
C LYS A 120 -10.30 -17.12 -12.80
N GLU A 121 -9.92 -16.04 -12.14
CA GLU A 121 -10.79 -14.88 -11.91
C GLU A 121 -10.29 -13.57 -12.54
N SER A 122 -9.02 -13.47 -12.93
CA SER A 122 -8.50 -12.23 -13.55
C SER A 122 -9.18 -11.96 -14.88
N LYS A 123 -9.54 -10.69 -15.11
CA LYS A 123 -10.12 -10.26 -16.38
C LYS A 123 -9.08 -10.09 -17.49
N PHE A 124 -7.80 -10.10 -17.16
CA PHE A 124 -6.72 -9.86 -18.12
C PHE A 124 -6.25 -11.17 -18.76
N ASP A 125 -6.08 -11.15 -20.08
CA ASP A 125 -5.52 -12.27 -20.86
C ASP A 125 -4.00 -12.30 -20.73
N ILE A 126 -3.54 -12.67 -19.53
CA ILE A 126 -2.12 -12.73 -19.18
C ILE A 126 -1.78 -14.14 -18.72
N GLN A 127 -0.62 -14.61 -19.14
CA GLN A 127 -0.07 -15.84 -18.61
C GLN A 127 0.43 -15.61 -17.17
N TRP A 128 -0.46 -15.81 -16.20
CA TRP A 128 -0.15 -15.76 -14.78
C TRP A 128 0.84 -16.86 -14.38
N ARG A 129 1.92 -16.45 -13.70
CA ARG A 129 3.01 -17.30 -13.20
C ARG A 129 3.52 -16.75 -11.88
N THR A 130 4.19 -17.61 -11.11
CA THR A 130 4.76 -17.28 -9.80
C THR A 130 5.68 -16.06 -9.86
N GLU A 131 6.51 -15.92 -10.90
CA GLU A 131 7.43 -14.78 -11.00
C GLU A 131 6.69 -13.42 -11.05
N LYS A 132 5.47 -13.39 -11.62
CA LYS A 132 4.67 -12.16 -11.68
C LYS A 132 4.02 -11.85 -10.33
N THR A 133 3.55 -12.87 -9.61
CA THR A 133 3.01 -12.68 -8.24
C THR A 133 4.12 -12.30 -7.27
N SER A 134 5.31 -12.89 -7.37
CA SER A 134 6.46 -12.48 -6.57
C SER A 134 6.91 -11.07 -6.92
N MET A 135 6.93 -10.67 -8.20
CA MET A 135 7.22 -9.29 -8.60
C MET A 135 6.23 -8.31 -7.98
N TRP A 136 4.93 -8.62 -8.05
CA TRP A 136 3.89 -7.83 -7.42
C TRP A 136 4.08 -7.74 -5.90
N ALA A 137 4.36 -8.86 -5.23
CA ALA A 137 4.57 -8.87 -3.79
C ALA A 137 5.82 -8.06 -3.38
N ASN A 138 6.92 -8.22 -4.10
CA ASN A 138 8.16 -7.47 -3.89
C ASN A 138 8.00 -5.96 -4.15
N LEU A 139 7.01 -5.55 -4.94
CA LEU A 139 6.67 -4.13 -5.12
C LEU A 139 5.80 -3.61 -3.97
N LEU A 140 4.81 -4.39 -3.52
CA LEU A 140 3.81 -3.93 -2.55
C LEU A 140 4.21 -4.09 -1.08
N ASP A 141 5.10 -5.04 -0.76
CA ASP A 141 5.63 -5.24 0.59
C ASP A 141 6.44 -4.03 1.08
N PRO A 142 7.40 -3.46 0.32
CA PRO A 142 8.18 -2.32 0.78
C PRO A 142 7.37 -1.04 0.99
N ILE A 143 6.26 -0.88 0.27
CA ILE A 143 5.35 0.27 0.42
C ILE A 143 4.25 0.03 1.46
N GLY A 144 4.28 -1.13 2.11
CA GLY A 144 3.46 -1.45 3.27
C GLY A 144 2.00 -1.75 2.96
N ALA A 145 1.66 -2.12 1.72
CA ALA A 145 0.30 -2.49 1.33
C ALA A 145 -0.03 -3.96 1.62
N ILE A 146 1.00 -4.80 1.64
CA ILE A 146 0.98 -6.20 2.11
C ILE A 146 2.18 -6.43 3.02
N SER A 147 2.37 -7.66 3.51
CA SER A 147 3.66 -8.09 4.02
C SER A 147 4.07 -9.45 3.48
N TYR A 148 5.29 -9.60 2.97
CA TYR A 148 5.81 -10.89 2.52
C TYR A 148 6.53 -11.61 3.66
N SER A 149 6.05 -12.80 4.04
CA SER A 149 6.66 -13.60 5.10
C SER A 149 7.65 -14.60 4.52
N THR A 150 8.94 -14.25 4.52
CA THR A 150 10.01 -15.14 4.06
C THR A 150 10.10 -16.46 4.84
N GLU A 151 9.63 -16.48 6.10
CA GLU A 151 9.63 -17.70 6.92
C GLU A 151 8.57 -18.72 6.49
N HIS A 152 7.50 -18.25 5.85
CA HIS A 152 6.36 -19.08 5.46
C HIS A 152 6.18 -19.17 3.95
N ASP A 153 6.92 -18.35 3.19
CA ASP A 153 6.76 -18.20 1.74
C ASP A 153 5.32 -17.82 1.36
N GLU A 154 4.73 -16.94 2.18
CA GLU A 154 3.32 -16.55 2.11
C GLU A 154 3.18 -15.03 2.10
N ILE A 155 2.15 -14.58 1.39
CA ILE A 155 1.74 -13.18 1.32
C ILE A 155 0.73 -12.92 2.43
N VAL A 156 1.08 -12.06 3.38
CA VAL A 156 0.17 -11.51 4.38
C VAL A 156 -0.61 -10.37 3.73
N THR A 157 -1.93 -10.47 3.76
CA THR A 157 -2.84 -9.58 3.01
C THR A 157 -3.19 -8.30 3.77
N SER A 158 -2.51 -8.01 4.87
CA SER A 158 -2.79 -6.81 5.66
C SER A 158 -1.89 -5.64 5.22
N PRO A 159 -2.45 -4.44 5.02
CA PRO A 159 -1.65 -3.23 5.02
C PRO A 159 -1.00 -3.02 6.39
N THR A 160 0.15 -2.35 6.37
CA THR A 160 0.94 -2.06 7.57
C THR A 160 0.27 -1.01 8.44
N ARG A 161 0.63 -1.00 9.73
CA ARG A 161 0.16 0.03 10.67
C ARG A 161 0.62 1.44 10.26
N ALA A 162 1.82 1.56 9.70
CA ALA A 162 2.32 2.82 9.15
C ALA A 162 1.38 3.39 8.09
N LEU A 163 1.02 2.57 7.10
CA LEU A 163 0.12 2.96 6.02
C LEU A 163 -1.29 3.32 6.52
N LEU A 164 -1.91 2.46 7.33
CA LEU A 164 -3.25 2.74 7.85
C LEU A 164 -3.26 3.96 8.77
N HIS A 165 -2.25 4.13 9.62
CA HIS A 165 -2.13 5.30 10.49
C HIS A 165 -2.04 6.59 9.68
N GLU A 166 -1.18 6.63 8.66
CA GLU A 166 -1.03 7.80 7.80
C GLU A 166 -2.34 8.13 7.08
N LEU A 167 -2.96 7.16 6.43
CA LEU A 167 -4.19 7.37 5.66
C LEU A 167 -5.35 7.81 6.58
N LEU A 168 -5.54 7.16 7.72
CA LEU A 168 -6.58 7.54 8.68
C LEU A 168 -6.32 8.94 9.26
N THR A 169 -5.05 9.31 9.49
CA THR A 169 -4.64 10.65 9.92
C THR A 169 -4.94 11.70 8.86
N TYR A 170 -4.63 11.41 7.60
CA TYR A 170 -4.93 12.30 6.49
C TYR A 170 -6.45 12.50 6.36
N HIS A 171 -7.22 11.42 6.34
CA HIS A 171 -8.67 11.49 6.27
C HIS A 171 -9.28 12.27 7.44
N GLN A 172 -8.80 12.07 8.68
CA GLN A 172 -9.31 12.80 9.84
C GLN A 172 -9.04 14.31 9.76
N LYS A 173 -8.04 14.74 8.99
CA LYS A 173 -7.72 16.17 8.80
C LYS A 173 -8.48 16.80 7.64
N HIS A 174 -8.71 16.04 6.58
CA HIS A 174 -9.12 16.58 5.27
C HIS A 174 -10.46 16.05 4.76
N GLY A 175 -10.99 14.98 5.34
CA GLY A 175 -12.24 14.34 4.90
C GLY A 175 -13.49 15.10 5.34
N ASP A 176 -14.55 14.99 4.54
CA ASP A 176 -15.84 15.64 4.79
C ASP A 176 -16.51 15.15 6.08
N ASP A 177 -16.38 13.85 6.38
CA ASP A 177 -16.76 13.26 7.66
C ASP A 177 -15.52 12.74 8.39
N SER A 178 -14.75 13.65 8.97
CA SER A 178 -13.43 13.41 9.55
C SER A 178 -13.37 12.27 10.58
N GLU A 179 -14.47 11.96 11.26
CA GLU A 179 -14.53 10.90 12.28
C GLU A 179 -15.32 9.67 11.80
N GLY A 180 -15.89 9.67 10.59
CA GLY A 180 -16.67 8.56 10.04
C GLY A 180 -15.77 7.41 9.59
N ILE A 181 -15.85 6.26 10.28
CA ILE A 181 -14.97 5.12 9.98
C ILE A 181 -15.30 4.45 8.64
N LEU A 182 -16.59 4.39 8.28
CA LEU A 182 -17.02 3.82 7.01
C LEU A 182 -16.45 4.63 5.85
N GLN A 183 -16.63 5.95 5.88
CA GLN A 183 -16.14 6.88 4.85
C GLN A 183 -14.63 6.84 4.73
N ALA A 184 -13.92 6.80 5.87
CA ALA A 184 -12.46 6.69 5.87
C ALA A 184 -12.01 5.39 5.18
N LEU A 185 -12.64 4.26 5.50
CA LEU A 185 -12.28 2.97 4.93
C LEU A 185 -12.74 2.82 3.47
N GLU A 186 -13.87 3.42 3.07
CA GLU A 186 -14.32 3.51 1.67
C GLU A 186 -13.32 4.32 0.85
N TRP A 187 -12.92 5.50 1.33
CA TRP A 187 -11.88 6.31 0.69
C TRP A 187 -10.56 5.54 0.55
N ILE A 188 -10.10 4.85 1.61
CA ILE A 188 -8.89 4.00 1.54
C ILE A 188 -9.07 2.88 0.50
N HIS A 189 -10.23 2.20 0.51
CA HIS A 189 -10.55 1.09 -0.40
C HIS A 189 -10.52 1.50 -1.87
N GLU A 190 -11.13 2.64 -2.17
CA GLU A 190 -11.32 3.14 -3.51
C GLU A 190 -10.01 3.75 -4.04
N GLU A 191 -9.33 4.53 -3.21
CA GLU A 191 -8.24 5.39 -3.66
C GLU A 191 -6.85 4.79 -3.48
N PHE A 192 -6.63 3.81 -2.58
CA PHE A 192 -5.28 3.34 -2.24
C PHE A 192 -5.13 1.83 -2.25
N VAL A 193 -5.87 1.14 -1.38
CA VAL A 193 -5.68 -0.29 -1.12
C VAL A 193 -7.00 -0.91 -0.69
N PRO A 194 -7.42 -2.05 -1.29
CA PRO A 194 -8.68 -2.67 -0.90
C PRO A 194 -8.62 -3.15 0.56
N VAL A 195 -9.60 -2.70 1.36
CA VAL A 195 -9.72 -3.07 2.79
C VAL A 195 -10.96 -3.91 3.12
N PHE A 196 -11.90 -4.00 2.19
CA PHE A 196 -13.16 -4.72 2.36
C PHE A 196 -13.12 -6.02 1.59
N HIS A 197 -13.70 -7.08 2.15
CA HIS A 197 -13.90 -8.33 1.42
C HIS A 197 -15.30 -8.40 0.77
N ASP A 198 -16.26 -7.63 1.29
CA ASP A 198 -17.62 -7.52 0.76
C ASP A 198 -18.15 -6.09 0.98
N LEU A 199 -18.57 -5.44 -0.10
CA LEU A 199 -19.17 -4.11 -0.09
C LEU A 199 -20.71 -4.15 -0.17
N SER A 200 -21.31 -5.34 -0.30
CA SER A 200 -22.75 -5.47 -0.45
C SER A 200 -23.51 -5.32 0.86
N GLY A 201 -24.56 -4.49 0.86
CA GLY A 201 -25.37 -4.23 2.05
C GLY A 201 -24.60 -3.42 3.10
N ALA A 202 -24.21 -4.07 4.20
CA ALA A 202 -23.36 -3.47 5.24
C ALA A 202 -21.91 -3.88 4.96
N PRO A 203 -21.01 -2.93 4.59
CA PRO A 203 -19.63 -3.25 4.23
C PRO A 203 -18.90 -4.04 5.31
N ARG A 204 -18.20 -5.10 4.88
CA ARG A 204 -17.51 -6.05 5.77
C ARG A 204 -16.00 -5.96 5.58
N LEU A 205 -15.31 -5.70 6.68
CA LEU A 205 -13.87 -5.50 6.69
C LEU A 205 -13.14 -6.83 6.50
N HIS A 206 -12.09 -6.82 5.66
CA HIS A 206 -11.24 -7.99 5.48
C HIS A 206 -10.49 -8.33 6.77
N VAL A 207 -10.39 -9.62 7.10
CA VAL A 207 -9.84 -10.08 8.39
C VAL A 207 -8.43 -9.62 8.69
N ALA A 208 -7.56 -9.58 7.69
CA ALA A 208 -6.18 -9.13 7.88
C ALA A 208 -6.10 -7.63 8.18
N VAL A 209 -7.02 -6.84 7.61
CA VAL A 209 -7.11 -5.41 7.91
C VAL A 209 -7.66 -5.21 9.32
N ALA A 210 -8.65 -6.00 9.73
CA ALA A 210 -9.16 -6.01 11.09
C ALA A 210 -8.05 -6.33 12.10
N ASP A 211 -7.17 -7.32 11.81
CA ASP A 211 -6.02 -7.62 12.65
C ASP A 211 -5.08 -6.40 12.79
N THR A 212 -4.84 -5.64 11.72
CA THR A 212 -4.04 -4.41 11.79
C THR A 212 -4.70 -3.33 12.65
N LEU A 213 -6.01 -3.09 12.48
CA LEU A 213 -6.75 -2.09 13.27
C LEU A 213 -6.84 -2.48 14.75
N ASP A 214 -6.99 -3.77 15.06
CA ASP A 214 -6.97 -4.30 16.42
C ASP A 214 -5.62 -4.03 17.09
N ASN A 215 -4.52 -4.33 16.39
CA ASN A 215 -3.18 -4.00 16.85
C ASN A 215 -2.97 -2.48 17.06
N MET A 216 -3.56 -1.63 16.23
CA MET A 216 -3.51 -0.17 16.40
C MET A 216 -4.30 0.30 17.63
N THR A 217 -5.37 -0.41 17.97
CA THR A 217 -6.18 -0.19 19.17
C THR A 217 -5.42 -0.62 20.42
N ASP A 218 -4.78 -1.79 20.41
CA ASP A 218 -3.89 -2.26 21.47
C ASP A 218 -2.74 -1.27 21.74
N ASP A 219 -2.23 -0.64 20.67
CA ASP A 219 -1.19 0.37 20.74
C ASP A 219 -1.69 1.76 21.19
N ARG A 220 -3.00 1.93 21.38
CA ARG A 220 -3.68 3.21 21.70
C ARG A 220 -3.45 4.30 20.66
N THR A 221 -3.32 3.89 19.40
CA THR A 221 -3.15 4.80 18.26
C THR A 221 -4.44 4.99 17.49
N LEU A 222 -5.42 4.10 17.71
CA LEU A 222 -6.74 4.12 17.11
C LEU A 222 -7.75 3.79 18.21
N ASP A 223 -8.79 4.60 18.34
CA ASP A 223 -9.93 4.30 19.19
C ASP A 223 -11.18 4.21 18.31
N PHE A 224 -11.97 3.15 18.48
CA PHE A 224 -13.30 3.05 17.90
C PHE A 224 -14.36 3.57 18.87
N VAL A 225 -15.33 4.29 18.34
CA VAL A 225 -16.49 4.73 19.11
C VAL A 225 -17.76 4.16 18.47
N GLY A 226 -18.39 3.25 19.20
CA GLY A 226 -19.72 2.75 18.86
C GLY A 226 -20.78 3.83 19.13
N MET A 227 -21.65 4.06 18.16
CA MET A 227 -22.82 4.91 18.33
C MET A 227 -24.08 4.13 17.96
N THR A 228 -25.05 4.04 18.88
CA THR A 228 -26.29 3.28 18.69
C THR A 228 -27.22 3.86 17.61
N ASP A 229 -27.05 5.13 17.25
CA ASP A 229 -27.98 5.87 16.37
C ASP A 229 -27.40 6.16 14.98
N VAL A 230 -26.24 5.59 14.63
CA VAL A 230 -25.56 5.86 13.35
C VAL A 230 -25.73 4.66 12.41
N THR A 231 -26.21 4.92 11.19
CA THR A 231 -26.43 3.88 10.17
C THR A 231 -25.20 3.60 9.30
N GLN A 232 -24.17 4.44 9.38
CA GLN A 232 -22.91 4.30 8.66
C GLN A 232 -21.91 3.58 9.55
N THR A 233 -22.03 2.26 9.57
CA THR A 233 -21.15 1.37 10.33
C THR A 233 -20.39 0.44 9.41
N VAL A 234 -19.27 -0.08 9.91
CA VAL A 234 -18.53 -1.15 9.26
C VAL A 234 -18.69 -2.42 10.08
N ARG A 235 -18.92 -3.56 9.41
CA ARG A 235 -18.94 -4.85 10.10
C ARG A 235 -17.53 -5.39 10.23
N LEU A 236 -17.10 -5.57 11.48
CA LEU A 236 -15.85 -6.24 11.78
C LEU A 236 -16.04 -7.76 11.77
N PRO A 237 -15.02 -8.54 11.36
CA PRO A 237 -15.08 -10.00 11.38
C PRO A 237 -15.07 -10.58 12.80
N TYR A 238 -14.65 -9.78 13.77
CA TYR A 238 -14.71 -10.04 15.21
C TYR A 238 -14.69 -8.69 15.93
N ARG A 239 -15.07 -8.69 17.21
CA ARG A 239 -15.08 -7.45 18.00
C ARG A 239 -13.66 -6.93 18.22
N ILE A 240 -13.46 -5.66 17.91
CA ILE A 240 -12.26 -4.92 18.33
C ILE A 240 -12.70 -4.10 19.54
N ASP A 241 -12.11 -4.41 20.69
CA ASP A 241 -12.59 -3.93 22.01
C ASP A 241 -14.08 -4.31 22.25
N ASP A 242 -14.86 -3.45 22.90
CA ASP A 242 -16.30 -3.64 23.11
C ASP A 242 -17.17 -3.32 21.87
N THR A 243 -16.56 -3.10 20.70
CA THR A 243 -17.26 -2.62 19.48
C THR A 243 -17.29 -3.66 18.36
N GLU A 244 -18.49 -4.08 17.95
CA GLU A 244 -18.70 -5.02 16.84
C GLU A 244 -18.94 -4.33 15.49
N GLU A 245 -19.63 -3.19 15.52
CA GLU A 245 -19.95 -2.37 14.36
C GLU A 245 -19.56 -0.90 14.64
N PRO A 246 -18.27 -0.52 14.50
CA PRO A 246 -17.84 0.85 14.74
C PRO A 246 -18.49 1.82 13.75
N ALA A 247 -18.87 2.99 14.26
CA ALA A 247 -19.42 4.10 13.48
C ALA A 247 -18.42 5.26 13.36
N ARG A 248 -17.61 5.45 14.41
CA ARG A 248 -16.67 6.56 14.52
C ARG A 248 -15.28 6.05 14.88
N TYR A 249 -14.26 6.82 14.52
CA TYR A 249 -12.89 6.57 14.94
C TYR A 249 -12.18 7.84 15.38
N LYS A 250 -11.12 7.65 16.17
CA LYS A 250 -10.17 8.71 16.50
C LYS A 250 -8.76 8.16 16.38
N ILE A 251 -7.91 8.86 15.63
CA ILE A 251 -6.49 8.53 15.50
C ILE A 251 -5.66 9.36 16.48
N GLY A 252 -4.74 8.71 17.18
CA GLY A 252 -3.73 9.30 18.05
C GLY A 252 -2.39 9.47 17.33
N ASP A 253 -1.38 9.92 18.07
CA ASP A 253 -0.02 10.05 17.53
C ASP A 253 0.60 8.68 17.22
N ALA A 254 1.36 8.59 16.13
CA ALA A 254 2.13 7.39 15.83
C ALA A 254 3.24 7.19 16.88
N PRO A 255 3.38 5.98 17.46
CA PRO A 255 4.44 5.69 18.40
C PRO A 255 5.77 5.59 17.66
N ASP A 256 6.85 6.04 18.31
CA ASP A 256 8.19 5.93 17.76
C ASP A 256 8.74 4.50 17.87
N ARG A 257 8.30 3.62 16.96
CA ARG A 257 8.74 2.22 16.91
C ARG A 257 8.64 1.63 15.50
N PRO A 258 9.40 0.55 15.20
CA PRO A 258 9.55 0.03 13.84
C PRO A 258 8.26 -0.37 13.10
N ALA A 259 7.20 -0.73 13.84
CA ALA A 259 5.95 -1.15 13.22
C ALA A 259 5.14 -0.01 12.58
N TYR A 260 5.43 1.24 12.95
CA TYR A 260 4.80 2.45 12.41
C TYR A 260 5.73 3.22 11.47
N TRP A 261 6.88 2.64 11.14
CA TRP A 261 7.76 3.16 10.09
C TRP A 261 7.43 2.43 8.80
N TYR A 262 7.51 3.15 7.67
CA TYR A 262 7.43 2.47 6.38
C TYR A 262 8.58 1.46 6.24
N PRO A 263 8.37 0.32 5.57
CA PRO A 263 9.41 -0.69 5.40
C PRO A 263 10.67 -0.13 4.72
N LEU A 264 10.53 0.83 3.79
CA LEU A 264 11.65 1.55 3.18
C LEU A 264 12.40 2.42 4.19
N ASP A 265 11.72 3.25 4.97
CA ASP A 265 12.32 4.06 6.05
C ASP A 265 13.10 3.23 7.06
N ARG A 266 12.59 2.05 7.39
CA ARG A 266 13.24 1.12 8.33
C ARG A 266 14.62 0.68 7.84
N SER A 267 14.80 0.57 6.53
CA SER A 267 16.08 0.18 5.93
C SER A 267 17.12 1.30 6.06
N GLU A 268 16.74 2.56 5.88
CA GLU A 268 17.63 3.70 6.08
C GLU A 268 18.08 3.82 7.54
N ARG A 269 17.15 3.68 8.49
CA ARG A 269 17.46 3.73 9.94
C ARG A 269 18.39 2.62 10.43
N ARG A 270 18.51 1.51 9.70
CA ARG A 270 19.50 0.44 10.01
C ARG A 270 20.93 0.84 9.64
N LEU A 271 21.10 1.76 8.69
CA LEU A 271 22.42 2.23 8.26
C LEU A 271 23.00 3.28 9.21
N GLU A 272 22.17 3.92 10.03
CA GLU A 272 22.57 4.92 11.03
C GLU A 272 23.01 4.33 12.38
N GLN A 273 23.28 3.01 12.45
CA GLN A 273 23.74 2.31 13.67
C GLN A 273 25.23 2.00 13.65
#